data_AF-A0A285IID9-F1
#
_entry.id   AF-A0A285IID9-F1
#
_cell.length_a   1.000
_cell.length_b   1.000
_cell.length_c   1.000
_cell.angle_alpha   90.00
_cell.angle_beta   90.00
_cell.angle_gamma   90.00
#
_symmetry.space_group_name_H-M   'P 1'
#
loop_
_entity.id
_entity.type
_entity.pdbx_description
1 polymer ?
#
loop_
_entity_poly.entity_id
_entity_poly.type
_entity_poly.pdbx_seq_one_letter_code
_entity_poly.pdbx_strand_id
1 'polypeptide(L)'
;MTISTRAALAAAAFALLTIPGGAQADTIRKACLKSPNGAASYQLCGCIQGVADLVLSSRDQRTAAKLFRSPDKAQDMKMSASRSDERFWEKYSYFGSIAQEQCAS
;
A
#
# COMPACT_ATOMS: atom_id res chain seq x y z
N MET A 1 3.23 63.34 -19.46
CA MET A 1 1.76 63.26 -19.47
C MET A 1 1.35 62.40 -20.65
N THR A 2 1.10 61.11 -20.43
CA THR A 2 0.30 60.17 -21.25
C THR A 2 0.38 58.78 -20.61
N ILE A 3 -0.64 58.43 -19.82
CA ILE A 3 -0.83 57.11 -19.21
C ILE A 3 -1.58 56.26 -20.23
N SER A 4 -0.93 55.21 -20.75
CA SER A 4 -1.54 54.30 -21.72
C SER A 4 -2.36 53.24 -20.98
N THR A 5 -3.66 53.44 -20.95
CA THR A 5 -4.66 52.44 -20.53
C THR A 5 -4.75 51.34 -21.59
N ARG A 6 -4.60 50.08 -21.18
CA ARG A 6 -5.38 48.89 -21.62
C ARG A 6 -4.58 47.62 -21.33
N ALA A 7 -5.11 46.74 -20.49
CA ALA A 7 -5.54 45.40 -20.93
C ALA A 7 -5.88 44.49 -19.74
N ALA A 8 -7.09 43.95 -19.83
CA ALA A 8 -7.47 42.60 -19.44
C ALA A 8 -7.39 42.21 -17.95
N LEU A 9 -8.56 42.33 -17.32
CA LEU A 9 -9.06 41.30 -16.40
C LEU A 9 -8.88 39.91 -17.01
N ALA A 10 -8.08 39.06 -16.37
CA ALA A 10 -8.18 37.61 -16.47
C ALA A 10 -7.79 37.04 -15.09
N ALA A 11 -8.78 36.94 -14.20
CA ALA A 11 -8.62 36.24 -12.94
C ALA A 11 -8.43 34.75 -13.23
N ALA A 12 -7.19 34.25 -13.12
CA ALA A 12 -6.89 32.84 -13.21
C ALA A 12 -7.40 32.12 -11.95
N ALA A 13 -8.61 31.57 -12.02
CA ALA A 13 -9.13 30.66 -11.01
C ALA A 13 -8.41 29.31 -11.13
N PHE A 14 -7.27 29.16 -10.44
CA PHE A 14 -6.64 27.86 -10.22
C PHE A 14 -7.55 27.03 -9.31
N ALA A 15 -8.41 26.20 -9.90
CA ALA A 15 -9.11 25.15 -9.19
C ALA A 15 -8.08 24.13 -8.68
N LEU A 16 -7.81 24.14 -7.38
CA LEU A 16 -7.04 23.09 -6.70
C LEU A 16 -7.78 21.76 -6.85
N LEU A 17 -7.33 20.94 -7.80
CA LEU A 17 -7.65 19.51 -7.83
C LEU A 17 -6.99 18.86 -6.61
N THR A 18 -7.71 18.81 -5.50
CA THR A 18 -7.35 17.94 -4.37
C THR A 18 -7.54 16.50 -4.82
N ILE A 19 -6.49 15.87 -5.35
CA ILE A 19 -6.47 14.42 -5.58
C ILE A 19 -6.38 13.77 -4.19
N PRO A 20 -7.38 13.01 -3.73
CA PRO A 20 -7.25 12.23 -2.51
C PRO A 20 -6.25 11.09 -2.79
N GLY A 21 -4.96 11.34 -2.55
CA GLY A 21 -3.94 10.30 -2.52
C GLY A 21 -4.25 9.36 -1.36
N GLY A 22 -4.63 8.13 -1.66
CA GLY A 22 -5.11 7.17 -0.66
C GLY A 22 -4.12 6.98 0.49
N ALA A 23 -4.62 7.09 1.72
CA ALA A 23 -3.92 6.90 3.00
C ALA A 23 -3.52 5.43 3.26
N GLN A 24 -3.02 4.73 2.25
CA GLN A 24 -2.75 3.29 2.27
C GLN A 24 -1.28 2.96 2.48
N ALA A 25 -0.40 3.98 2.37
CA ALA A 25 1.06 3.88 2.44
C ALA A 25 1.62 3.21 3.71
N ASP A 26 0.77 2.81 4.67
CA ASP A 26 1.19 2.22 5.94
C ASP A 26 0.41 0.97 6.35
N THR A 27 -0.47 0.45 5.50
CA THR A 27 -1.41 -0.61 5.90
C THR A 27 -0.68 -1.90 6.29
N ILE A 28 0.28 -2.33 5.47
CA ILE A 28 1.13 -3.49 5.72
C ILE A 28 2.16 -3.16 6.79
N ARG A 29 2.81 -1.98 6.72
CA ARG A 29 3.79 -1.56 7.73
C ARG A 29 3.24 -1.64 9.15
N LYS A 30 2.04 -1.09 9.38
CA LYS A 30 1.36 -1.13 10.70
C LYS A 30 0.98 -2.55 11.12
N ALA A 31 0.65 -3.42 10.17
CA ALA A 31 0.34 -4.81 10.46
C ALA A 31 1.60 -5.63 10.79
N CYS A 32 2.69 -5.42 10.03
CA CYS A 32 4.01 -6.01 10.25
C CYS A 32 4.55 -5.68 11.65
N LEU A 33 4.52 -4.40 12.04
CA LEU A 33 4.95 -3.95 13.38
C LEU A 33 4.11 -4.54 14.53
N LYS A 34 2.87 -4.94 14.25
CA LYS A 34 1.97 -5.58 15.23
C LYS A 34 2.01 -7.11 15.12
N SER A 35 2.77 -7.66 14.19
CA SER A 35 2.84 -9.11 14.00
C SER A 35 3.48 -9.74 15.24
N PRO A 36 2.92 -10.85 15.75
CA PRO A 36 3.42 -11.50 16.96
C PRO A 36 4.84 -12.09 16.81
N ASN A 37 5.42 -12.11 15.61
CA ASN A 37 6.65 -12.82 15.29
C ASN A 37 7.97 -12.11 15.69
N GLY A 38 7.92 -11.06 16.52
CA GLY A 38 9.07 -10.54 17.28
C GLY A 38 10.23 -9.86 16.52
N ALA A 39 10.34 -10.01 15.20
CA ALA A 39 11.46 -9.50 14.39
C ALA A 39 11.15 -8.22 13.61
N ALA A 40 10.03 -7.55 13.91
CA ALA A 40 9.56 -6.40 13.14
C ALA A 40 10.28 -5.10 13.52
N SER A 41 11.23 -4.63 12.70
CA SER A 41 11.79 -3.28 12.79
C SER A 41 11.03 -2.30 11.90
N TYR A 42 11.12 -0.99 12.18
CA TYR A 42 10.47 0.03 11.34
C TYR A 42 11.02 0.04 9.91
N GLN A 43 12.33 -0.17 9.78
CA GLN A 43 13.06 -0.25 8.52
C GLN A 43 12.59 -1.46 7.70
N LEU A 44 12.56 -2.64 8.31
CA LEU A 44 12.08 -3.87 7.68
C LEU A 44 10.63 -3.73 7.23
N CYS A 45 9.74 -3.30 8.13
CA CYS A 45 8.33 -3.14 7.81
C CYS A 45 8.09 -2.03 6.77
N GLY A 46 8.98 -1.03 6.68
CA GLY A 46 8.98 -0.02 5.63
C GLY A 46 9.34 -0.61 4.26
N CYS A 47 10.40 -1.42 4.18
CA CYS A 47 10.76 -2.16 2.96
C CYS A 47 9.61 -3.06 2.49
N ILE A 48 9.04 -3.85 3.41
CA ILE A 48 7.90 -4.74 3.13
C ILE A 48 6.69 -3.95 2.60
N GLN A 49 6.40 -2.77 3.16
CA GLN A 49 5.33 -1.91 2.66
C GLN A 49 5.62 -1.39 1.24
N GLY A 50 6.86 -0.98 0.95
CA GLY A 50 7.25 -0.56 -0.39
C GLY A 50 7.06 -1.68 -1.42
N VAL A 51 7.43 -2.92 -1.09
CA VAL A 51 7.17 -4.09 -1.94
C VAL A 51 5.66 -4.32 -2.11
N ALA A 52 4.88 -4.17 -1.05
CA ALA A 52 3.43 -4.31 -1.11
C ALA A 52 2.78 -3.26 -2.03
N ASP A 53 3.30 -2.03 -2.08
CA ASP A 53 2.80 -0.98 -2.96
C ASP A 53 3.07 -1.26 -4.44
N LEU A 54 4.12 -2.04 -4.75
CA LEU A 54 4.44 -2.47 -6.11
C LEU A 54 3.63 -3.68 -6.58
N VAL A 55 3.36 -4.63 -5.66
CA VAL A 55 2.81 -5.94 -6.02
C VAL A 55 1.31 -6.05 -5.73
N LEU A 56 0.84 -5.43 -4.63
CA LEU A 56 -0.51 -5.62 -4.12
C LEU A 56 -1.37 -4.39 -4.38
N SER A 57 -2.60 -4.63 -4.84
CA SER A 57 -3.58 -3.55 -4.91
C SER A 57 -3.93 -3.05 -3.51
N SER A 58 -4.45 -1.83 -3.45
CA SER A 58 -5.12 -1.25 -2.28
C SER A 58 -6.04 -2.21 -1.51
N ARG A 59 -6.81 -3.03 -2.24
CA ARG A 59 -7.71 -4.02 -1.65
C ARG A 59 -6.94 -5.22 -1.11
N ASP A 60 -5.95 -5.70 -1.86
CA ASP A 60 -5.12 -6.85 -1.48
C ASP A 60 -4.28 -6.52 -0.24
N GLN A 61 -3.74 -5.31 -0.12
CA GLN A 61 -3.01 -4.86 1.07
C GLN A 61 -3.86 -4.91 2.34
N ARG A 62 -5.16 -4.60 2.27
CA ARG A 62 -6.07 -4.73 3.42
C ARG A 62 -6.29 -6.18 3.83
N THR A 63 -6.34 -7.09 2.87
CA THR A 63 -6.45 -8.54 3.12
C THR A 63 -5.14 -9.07 3.70
N ALA A 64 -4.00 -8.76 3.08
CA ALA A 64 -2.67 -9.12 3.57
C ALA A 64 -2.43 -8.62 5.00
N ALA A 65 -2.80 -7.37 5.32
CA ALA A 65 -2.68 -6.83 6.68
C ALA A 65 -3.49 -7.63 7.74
N LYS A 66 -4.58 -8.31 7.35
CA LYS A 66 -5.29 -9.22 8.25
C LYS A 66 -4.50 -10.51 8.48
N LEU A 67 -3.83 -11.03 7.44
CA LEU A 67 -2.99 -12.22 7.54
C LEU A 67 -1.77 -11.98 8.44
N PHE A 68 -1.10 -10.81 8.30
CA PHE A 68 0.02 -10.42 9.19
C PHE A 68 -0.36 -10.40 10.68
N ARG A 69 -1.61 -10.05 11.00
CA ARG A 69 -2.14 -9.99 12.37
C ARG A 69 -2.69 -11.32 12.88
N SER A 70 -3.05 -12.22 11.97
CA SER A 70 -3.71 -13.50 12.30
C SER A 70 -3.15 -14.59 11.40
N PRO A 71 -2.02 -15.20 11.78
CA PRO A 71 -1.39 -16.28 11.00
C PRO A 71 -2.34 -17.44 10.67
N ASP A 72 -3.29 -17.76 11.55
CA ASP A 72 -4.31 -18.80 11.31
C ASP A 72 -5.15 -18.52 10.07
N LYS A 73 -5.49 -17.26 9.81
CA LYS A 73 -6.23 -16.87 8.60
C LYS A 73 -5.42 -17.11 7.33
N ALA A 74 -4.10 -17.07 7.41
CA ALA A 74 -3.24 -17.37 6.27
C ALA A 74 -3.28 -18.87 5.96
N GLN A 75 -3.36 -19.73 6.99
CA GLN A 75 -3.52 -21.17 6.81
C GLN A 75 -4.89 -21.50 6.22
N ASP A 76 -5.97 -20.92 6.75
CA ASP A 76 -7.32 -21.11 6.22
C ASP A 76 -7.41 -20.71 4.73
N MET A 77 -6.80 -19.58 4.38
CA MET A 77 -6.79 -19.08 3.01
C MET A 77 -6.02 -19.98 2.05
N LYS A 78 -4.87 -20.51 2.49
CA LYS A 78 -4.07 -21.46 1.69
C LYS A 78 -4.84 -22.77 1.45
N MET A 79 -5.71 -23.17 2.37
CA MET A 79 -6.52 -24.39 2.27
C MET A 79 -7.88 -24.15 1.58
N SER A 80 -8.25 -22.92 1.28
CA SER A 80 -9.54 -22.56 0.69
C SER A 80 -9.66 -23.10 -0.74
N ALA A 81 -10.82 -23.67 -1.06
CA ALA A 81 -11.17 -24.07 -2.44
C ALA A 81 -11.73 -22.90 -3.28
N SER A 82 -11.78 -21.69 -2.72
CA SER A 82 -12.31 -20.52 -3.43
C SER A 82 -11.32 -19.98 -4.46
N ARG A 83 -11.79 -19.80 -5.70
CA ARG A 83 -11.02 -19.16 -6.78
C ARG A 83 -10.61 -17.71 -6.50
N SER A 84 -11.28 -17.01 -5.58
CA SER A 84 -10.86 -15.66 -5.17
C SER A 84 -9.66 -15.72 -4.23
N ASP A 85 -9.65 -16.70 -3.35
CA ASP A 85 -8.63 -16.87 -2.31
C ASP A 85 -7.35 -17.39 -2.94
N GLU A 86 -7.46 -18.35 -3.87
CA GLU A 86 -6.36 -18.83 -4.71
C GLU A 86 -5.67 -17.68 -5.46
N ARG A 87 -6.43 -16.85 -6.18
CA ARG A 87 -5.88 -15.70 -6.92
C ARG A 87 -5.24 -14.65 -6.01
N PHE A 88 -5.79 -14.43 -4.83
CA PHE A 88 -5.15 -13.56 -3.85
C PHE A 88 -3.86 -14.22 -3.32
N TRP A 89 -3.90 -15.52 -3.03
CA TRP A 89 -2.79 -16.27 -2.47
C TRP A 89 -1.58 -16.32 -3.42
N GLU A 90 -1.80 -16.44 -4.73
CA GLU A 90 -0.76 -16.33 -5.75
C GLU A 90 -0.03 -14.99 -5.65
N LYS A 91 -0.77 -13.87 -5.64
CA LYS A 91 -0.20 -12.52 -5.51
C LYS A 91 0.48 -12.32 -4.17
N TYR A 92 -0.12 -12.80 -3.09
CA TYR A 92 0.43 -12.69 -1.74
C TYR A 92 1.73 -13.50 -1.60
N SER A 93 1.80 -14.68 -2.21
CA SER A 93 3.02 -15.51 -2.24
C SER A 93 4.13 -14.84 -3.04
N TYR A 94 3.79 -14.26 -4.20
CA TYR A 94 4.74 -13.49 -5.01
C TYR A 94 5.25 -12.25 -4.27
N PHE A 95 4.35 -11.50 -3.60
CA PHE A 95 4.75 -10.42 -2.70
C PHE A 95 5.75 -10.90 -1.64
N GLY A 96 5.47 -12.04 -1.00
CA GLY A 96 6.33 -12.63 0.02
C GLY A 96 7.73 -12.99 -0.51
N SER A 97 7.83 -13.56 -1.71
CA SER A 97 9.14 -13.90 -2.30
C SER A 97 9.97 -12.66 -2.59
N ILE A 98 9.37 -11.62 -3.17
CA ILE A 98 10.08 -10.36 -3.44
C ILE A 98 10.49 -9.67 -2.14
N ALA A 99 9.63 -9.67 -1.13
CA ALA A 99 9.96 -9.10 0.17
C ALA A 99 11.12 -9.87 0.86
N GLN A 100 11.19 -11.19 0.72
CA GLN A 100 12.29 -11.98 1.24
C GLN A 100 13.61 -11.67 0.51
N GLU A 101 13.57 -11.52 -0.81
CA GLU A 101 14.76 -11.20 -1.61
C GLU A 101 15.28 -9.78 -1.32
N GLN A 102 14.38 -8.81 -1.12
CA GLN A 102 14.74 -7.39 -1.03
C GLN A 102 14.92 -6.88 0.40
N CYS A 103 14.27 -7.49 1.39
CA CYS A 103 14.18 -6.94 2.75
C CYS A 103 14.87 -7.80 3.82
N ALA A 104 15.52 -8.92 3.47
CA ALA A 104 16.17 -9.82 4.45
C ALA A 104 17.53 -9.33 5.00
N SER A 105 17.72 -8.01 5.11
CA SER A 105 18.96 -7.35 5.55
C SER A 105 18.95 -6.92 7.00
#